data_AF-A0A9X9YT12-F1
#
_entry.id   AF-A0A9X9YT12-F1
#
_cell.length_a   1.000
_cell.length_b   1.000
_cell.length_c   1.000
_cell.angle_alpha   90.00
_cell.angle_beta   90.00
_cell.angle_gamma   90.00
#
_symmetry.space_group_name_H-M   'P 1'
#
loop_
_entity.id
_entity.type
_entity.pdbx_description
1 polymer ?
#
loop_
_entity_poly.entity_id
_entity_poly.type
_entity_poly.pdbx_seq_one_letter_code
_entity_poly.pdbx_strand_id
1 'polypeptide(L)'
;MSPTTATTDHGIERRNFMSMQWLLAKAPGFQALPESDRAAIFNFTFLWSLFEAQVMENFARADLICDKVDVWHDAGTLDADSYNVDLAYFRRRYFADGDFTYHFPHLKLRPADQPDVVRSVINGSNNDPRDRLLTVLMIVWRFRNNLFHGEKWAYQLEGQLSNFTHANSVLMRLLERHGQLAA
;
A
#
# COMPACT_ATOMS: atom_id res chain seq x y z
N MET A 1 -55.61 3.44 -23.13
CA MET A 1 -55.26 3.99 -21.81
C MET A 1 -54.35 2.98 -21.13
N SER A 2 -53.17 3.47 -20.72
CA SER A 2 -52.00 2.89 -20.01
C SER A 2 -52.22 1.68 -19.07
N PRO A 3 -51.20 0.85 -18.73
CA PRO A 3 -49.83 1.33 -18.51
C PRO A 3 -48.63 0.50 -19.00
N THR A 4 -47.60 1.29 -19.31
CA THR A 4 -46.17 1.03 -19.32
C THR A 4 -45.68 0.43 -17.99
N THR A 5 -44.91 -0.66 -18.06
CA THR A 5 -43.98 -1.05 -16.99
C THR A 5 -42.60 -1.25 -17.59
N ALA A 6 -41.72 -0.31 -17.26
CA ALA A 6 -40.29 -0.49 -17.31
C ALA A 6 -39.88 -1.44 -16.19
N THR A 7 -39.03 -2.42 -16.49
CA THR A 7 -38.32 -3.18 -15.47
C THR A 7 -36.86 -3.36 -15.91
N THR A 8 -36.06 -2.40 -15.43
CA THR A 8 -34.74 -2.56 -14.83
C THR A 8 -33.79 -3.60 -15.41
N ASP A 9 -32.80 -3.07 -16.11
CA ASP A 9 -31.53 -3.71 -16.43
C ASP A 9 -30.81 -4.12 -15.13
N HIS A 10 -30.77 -5.44 -14.88
CA HIS A 10 -29.94 -6.09 -13.86
C HIS A 10 -28.87 -6.95 -14.55
N GLY A 11 -28.30 -6.44 -15.65
CA GLY A 11 -27.31 -7.14 -16.48
C GLY A 11 -25.84 -6.90 -16.11
N ILE A 12 -25.54 -6.35 -14.94
CA ILE A 12 -24.15 -6.16 -14.45
C ILE A 12 -23.96 -6.86 -13.10
N GLU A 13 -24.45 -8.09 -12.97
CA GLU A 13 -24.07 -8.96 -11.85
C GLU A 13 -22.93 -9.92 -12.24
N ARG A 14 -21.78 -9.67 -11.61
CA ARG A 14 -20.68 -10.60 -11.30
C ARG A 14 -20.02 -11.29 -12.49
N ARG A 15 -19.06 -10.59 -13.09
CA ARG A 15 -17.88 -11.26 -13.65
C ARG A 15 -17.03 -11.79 -12.48
N ASN A 16 -17.42 -12.95 -11.97
CA ASN A 16 -16.65 -13.69 -10.97
C ASN A 16 -15.30 -14.07 -11.58
N PHE A 17 -14.22 -13.46 -11.10
CA PHE A 17 -12.88 -13.93 -11.41
C PHE A 17 -12.71 -15.34 -10.85
N MET A 18 -12.37 -16.32 -11.69
CA MET A 18 -12.17 -17.71 -11.24
C MET A 18 -11.15 -17.82 -10.10
N SER A 19 -10.12 -16.97 -10.10
CA SER A 19 -9.15 -16.86 -9.01
C SER A 19 -9.78 -16.43 -7.69
N MET A 20 -10.71 -15.46 -7.71
CA MET A 20 -11.40 -14.96 -6.53
C MET A 20 -12.28 -16.04 -5.90
N GLN A 21 -13.06 -16.76 -6.71
CA GLN A 21 -13.87 -17.89 -6.25
C GLN A 21 -13.00 -19.02 -5.69
N TRP A 22 -11.90 -19.34 -6.36
CA TRP A 22 -10.98 -20.36 -5.90
C TRP A 22 -10.38 -19.99 -4.53
N LEU A 23 -9.93 -18.74 -4.34
CA LEU A 23 -9.36 -18.29 -3.07
C LEU A 23 -10.40 -18.30 -1.95
N LEU A 24 -11.64 -17.88 -2.22
CA LEU A 24 -12.73 -17.99 -1.23
C LEU A 24 -12.97 -19.44 -0.78
N ALA A 25 -12.89 -20.38 -1.72
CA ALA A 25 -13.14 -21.80 -1.44
C ALA A 25 -11.94 -22.53 -0.82
N LYS A 26 -10.70 -22.08 -1.09
CA LYS A 26 -9.48 -22.86 -0.81
C LYS A 26 -8.51 -22.19 0.14
N ALA A 27 -8.52 -20.87 0.29
CA ALA A 27 -7.55 -20.14 1.10
C ALA A 27 -8.10 -19.93 2.53
N PRO A 28 -7.52 -20.57 3.57
CA PRO A 28 -8.03 -20.46 4.93
C PRO A 28 -8.09 -19.01 5.42
N GLY A 29 -9.23 -18.64 6.01
CA GLY A 29 -9.50 -17.32 6.57
C GLY A 29 -9.73 -16.19 5.55
N PHE A 30 -9.51 -16.43 4.27
CA PHE A 30 -9.74 -15.43 3.22
C PHE A 30 -11.21 -15.10 3.00
N GLN A 31 -12.09 -16.10 3.12
CA GLN A 31 -13.54 -15.92 3.12
C GLN A 31 -14.05 -15.04 4.27
N ALA A 32 -13.30 -14.98 5.38
CA ALA A 32 -13.69 -14.19 6.55
C ALA A 32 -13.36 -12.70 6.41
N LEU A 33 -12.49 -12.33 5.46
CA LEU A 33 -12.19 -10.93 5.19
C LEU A 33 -13.40 -10.23 4.57
N PRO A 34 -13.67 -8.96 4.91
CA PRO A 34 -14.62 -8.16 4.16
C PRO A 34 -14.21 -8.04 2.68
N GLU A 35 -15.18 -7.83 1.80
CA GLU A 35 -14.92 -7.70 0.35
C GLU A 35 -14.00 -6.52 0.04
N SER A 36 -14.17 -5.40 0.75
CA SER A 36 -13.30 -4.23 0.67
C SER A 36 -11.84 -4.56 0.94
N ASP A 37 -11.57 -5.36 1.96
CA ASP A 37 -10.21 -5.74 2.37
C ASP A 37 -9.57 -6.62 1.30
N ARG A 38 -10.31 -7.60 0.79
CA ARG A 38 -9.84 -8.42 -0.34
C ARG A 38 -9.50 -7.57 -1.55
N ALA A 39 -10.41 -6.68 -1.96
CA ALA A 39 -10.20 -5.79 -3.10
C ALA A 39 -8.95 -4.90 -2.91
N ALA A 40 -8.79 -4.31 -1.72
CA ALA A 40 -7.64 -3.47 -1.41
C ALA A 40 -6.31 -4.24 -1.49
N ILE A 41 -6.28 -5.49 -1.01
CA ILE A 41 -5.10 -6.37 -1.07
C ILE A 41 -4.79 -6.77 -2.51
N PHE A 42 -5.79 -7.15 -3.32
CA PHE A 42 -5.56 -7.46 -4.73
C PHE A 42 -5.00 -6.26 -5.49
N ASN A 43 -5.63 -5.10 -5.33
CA ASN A 43 -5.14 -3.85 -5.92
C ASN A 43 -3.69 -3.59 -5.50
N PHE A 44 -3.37 -3.80 -4.23
CA PHE A 44 -2.01 -3.63 -3.72
C PHE A 44 -1.02 -4.59 -4.37
N THR A 45 -1.36 -5.88 -4.48
CA THR A 45 -0.47 -6.85 -5.12
C THR A 45 -0.18 -6.50 -6.58
N PHE A 46 -1.20 -6.06 -7.32
CA PHE A 46 -1.04 -5.70 -8.73
C PHE A 46 -0.29 -4.37 -8.90
N LEU A 47 -0.68 -3.33 -8.15
CA LEU A 47 0.00 -2.03 -8.17
C LEU A 47 1.46 -2.15 -7.75
N TRP A 48 1.76 -2.99 -6.75
CA TRP A 48 3.15 -3.25 -6.35
C TRP A 48 3.94 -3.87 -7.50
N SER A 49 3.40 -4.93 -8.14
CA SER A 49 4.08 -5.57 -9.28
C SER A 49 4.29 -4.60 -10.45
N LEU A 50 3.32 -3.72 -10.72
CA LEU A 50 3.45 -2.70 -11.76
C LEU A 50 4.50 -1.65 -11.38
N PHE A 51 4.50 -1.16 -10.13
CA PHE A 51 5.51 -0.24 -9.61
C PHE A 51 6.91 -0.85 -9.70
N GLU A 52 7.07 -2.10 -9.29
CA GLU A 52 8.35 -2.80 -9.35
C GLU A 52 8.86 -2.91 -10.79
N ALA A 53 7.99 -3.23 -11.75
CA ALA A 53 8.36 -3.32 -13.16
C ALA A 53 8.68 -1.96 -13.80
N GLN A 54 7.89 -0.93 -13.50
CA GLN A 54 7.95 0.38 -14.18
C GLN A 54 8.97 1.34 -13.56
N VAL A 55 9.21 1.23 -12.25
CA VAL A 55 10.00 2.20 -11.48
C VAL A 55 11.27 1.59 -10.91
N MET A 56 11.22 0.31 -10.54
CA MET A 56 12.32 -0.40 -9.86
C MET A 56 13.03 -1.44 -10.74
N GLU A 57 12.84 -1.38 -12.07
CA GLU A 57 13.51 -2.27 -13.02
C GLU A 57 13.32 -3.77 -12.72
N ASN A 58 12.14 -4.14 -12.21
CA ASN A 58 11.76 -5.48 -11.76
C ASN A 58 12.53 -6.02 -10.53
N PHE A 59 13.25 -5.15 -9.80
CA PHE A 59 14.08 -5.57 -8.69
C PHE A 59 14.02 -4.59 -7.51
N ALA A 60 12.88 -4.55 -6.80
CA ALA A 60 12.75 -3.68 -5.65
C ALA A 60 13.50 -4.23 -4.42
N ARG A 61 14.32 -3.37 -3.83
CA ARG A 61 15.03 -3.61 -2.57
C ARG A 61 15.12 -2.32 -1.76
N ALA A 62 15.32 -2.42 -0.46
CA ALA A 62 15.36 -1.26 0.43
C ALA A 62 16.46 -0.25 0.07
N ASP A 63 17.65 -0.73 -0.32
CA ASP A 63 18.76 0.09 -0.81
C ASP A 63 18.41 0.78 -2.14
N LEU A 64 17.87 0.04 -3.11
CA LEU A 64 17.46 0.62 -4.39
C LEU A 64 16.30 1.62 -4.27
N ILE A 65 15.40 1.41 -3.30
CA ILE A 65 14.34 2.37 -2.96
C ILE A 65 14.96 3.67 -2.43
N CYS A 66 15.98 3.57 -1.57
CA CYS A 66 16.74 4.72 -1.08
C CYS A 66 17.34 5.50 -2.25
N ASP A 67 18.10 4.81 -3.12
CA ASP A 67 18.74 5.41 -4.29
C ASP A 67 17.72 6.08 -5.22
N LYS A 68 16.56 5.46 -5.45
CA LYS A 68 15.52 6.02 -6.31
C LYS A 68 14.91 7.29 -5.73
N VAL A 69 14.67 7.32 -4.42
CA VAL A 69 14.17 8.51 -3.74
C VAL A 69 15.19 9.65 -3.78
N ASP A 70 16.48 9.34 -3.64
CA ASP A 70 17.57 10.32 -3.79
C ASP A 70 17.62 10.91 -5.20
N VAL A 71 17.50 10.07 -6.24
CA VAL A 71 17.40 10.53 -7.63
C VAL A 71 16.22 11.50 -7.84
N TRP A 72 15.04 11.21 -7.28
CA TRP A 72 13.89 12.10 -7.40
C TRP A 72 14.06 13.40 -6.62
N HIS A 73 14.71 13.34 -5.47
CA HIS A 73 15.04 14.50 -4.66
C HIS A 73 15.99 15.44 -5.42
N ASP A 74 17.09 14.91 -5.93
CA ASP A 74 18.13 15.69 -6.62
C ASP A 74 17.63 16.26 -7.94
N ALA A 75 16.69 15.57 -8.61
CA ALA A 75 16.01 16.05 -9.80
C ALA A 75 14.87 17.06 -9.50
N GLY A 76 14.52 17.30 -8.22
CA GLY A 76 13.42 18.18 -7.84
C GLY A 76 12.03 17.65 -8.20
N THR A 77 11.88 16.34 -8.45
CA THR A 77 10.62 15.72 -8.92
C THR A 77 9.86 14.97 -7.83
N LEU A 78 10.44 14.86 -6.63
CA LEU A 78 9.96 14.04 -5.50
C LEU A 78 8.52 14.36 -5.04
N ASP A 79 8.17 15.64 -4.92
CA ASP A 79 6.87 16.14 -4.45
C ASP A 79 6.32 15.42 -3.19
N ALA A 80 7.00 15.61 -2.05
CA ALA A 80 6.63 14.95 -0.80
C ALA A 80 5.24 15.33 -0.29
N ASP A 81 4.75 16.52 -0.65
CA ASP A 81 3.48 17.04 -0.16
C ASP A 81 2.29 16.30 -0.74
N SER A 82 2.44 15.76 -1.95
CA SER A 82 1.49 14.83 -2.56
C SER A 82 1.28 13.55 -1.75
N TYR A 83 2.05 13.25 -0.70
CA TYR A 83 1.90 12.05 0.14
C TYR A 83 1.50 12.36 1.59
N ASN A 84 1.16 13.62 1.90
CA ASN A 84 0.86 14.05 3.27
C ASN A 84 -0.32 13.33 3.92
N VAL A 85 -1.38 13.03 3.15
CA VAL A 85 -2.55 12.32 3.66
C VAL A 85 -2.17 10.91 4.11
N ASP A 86 -1.35 10.22 3.33
CA ASP A 86 -0.90 8.86 3.60
C ASP A 86 0.10 8.83 4.76
N LEU A 87 1.06 9.76 4.77
CA LEU A 87 1.99 9.92 5.89
C LEU A 87 1.25 10.24 7.20
N ALA A 88 0.24 11.12 7.17
CA ALA A 88 -0.55 11.44 8.35
C ALA A 88 -1.28 10.22 8.91
N TYR A 89 -1.79 9.35 8.04
CA TYR A 89 -2.35 8.08 8.46
C TYR A 89 -1.30 7.18 9.12
N PHE A 90 -0.12 6.99 8.49
CA PHE A 90 0.93 6.16 9.05
C PHE A 90 1.47 6.69 10.39
N ARG A 91 1.60 8.02 10.55
CA ARG A 91 1.95 8.65 11.82
C ARG A 91 0.93 8.29 12.90
N ARG A 92 -0.36 8.52 12.67
CA ARG A 92 -1.42 8.16 13.65
C ARG A 92 -1.43 6.67 13.99
N ARG A 93 -1.13 5.81 13.02
CA ARG A 93 -1.09 4.35 13.24
C ARG A 93 0.11 3.92 14.09
N TYR A 94 1.27 4.51 13.85
CA TYR A 94 2.54 4.04 14.41
C TYR A 94 3.06 4.85 15.57
N PHE A 95 2.51 6.04 15.81
CA PHE A 95 2.88 6.92 16.92
C PHE A 95 1.62 7.60 17.48
N ALA A 96 1.32 7.33 18.74
CA ALA A 96 0.17 7.87 19.45
C ALA A 96 0.55 8.12 20.91
N ASP A 97 -0.04 9.16 21.51
CA ASP A 97 0.17 9.48 22.93
C ASP A 97 1.64 9.65 23.35
N GLY A 98 2.48 10.11 22.41
CA GLY A 98 3.90 10.37 22.65
C GLY A 98 4.83 9.14 22.55
N ASP A 99 4.30 7.97 22.16
CA ASP A 99 5.09 6.74 22.02
C ASP A 99 4.73 5.95 20.73
N PHE A 100 5.61 5.04 20.33
CA PHE A 100 5.35 4.13 19.23
C PHE A 100 4.27 3.11 19.62
N THR A 101 3.27 2.95 18.77
CA THR A 101 2.20 1.98 19.02
C THR A 101 2.71 0.54 18.89
N TYR A 102 1.94 -0.41 19.42
CA TYR A 102 2.24 -1.83 19.27
C TYR A 102 2.33 -2.29 17.80
N HIS A 103 1.77 -1.53 16.86
CA HIS A 103 1.86 -1.82 15.43
C HIS A 103 3.25 -1.58 14.84
N PHE A 104 4.04 -0.66 15.39
CA PHE A 104 5.31 -0.26 14.77
C PHE A 104 6.34 -1.40 14.72
N PRO A 105 6.57 -2.18 15.80
CA PRO A 105 7.44 -3.36 15.73
C PRO A 105 6.98 -4.40 14.70
N HIS A 106 5.68 -4.47 14.40
CA HIS A 106 5.14 -5.40 13.39
C HIS A 106 5.44 -5.01 11.94
N LEU A 107 5.97 -3.80 11.67
CA LEU A 107 6.58 -3.49 10.37
C LEU A 107 7.75 -4.42 10.07
N LYS A 108 8.45 -4.92 11.11
CA LYS A 108 9.63 -5.79 11.00
C LYS A 108 10.74 -5.13 10.16
N LEU A 109 11.00 -3.85 10.41
CA LEU A 109 12.09 -3.09 9.78
C LEU A 109 13.41 -3.81 10.01
N ARG A 110 14.17 -4.00 8.94
CA ARG A 110 15.53 -4.55 8.92
C ARG A 110 16.55 -3.40 8.94
N PRO A 111 17.84 -3.67 9.20
CA PRO A 111 18.86 -2.63 9.15
C PRO A 111 18.91 -1.86 7.83
N ALA A 112 18.69 -2.54 6.70
CA ALA A 112 18.63 -1.93 5.38
C ALA A 112 17.37 -1.06 5.15
N ASP A 113 16.33 -1.22 5.97
CA ASP A 113 15.04 -0.51 5.84
C ASP A 113 15.09 0.89 6.50
N GLN A 114 16.29 1.46 6.71
CA GLN A 114 16.51 2.80 7.27
C GLN A 114 15.68 3.09 8.54
N PRO A 115 15.76 2.24 9.59
CA PRO A 115 14.85 2.29 10.73
C PRO A 115 14.88 3.61 11.51
N ASP A 116 16.03 4.27 11.61
CA ASP A 116 16.16 5.54 12.33
C ASP A 116 15.49 6.70 11.58
N VAL A 117 15.60 6.72 10.26
CA VAL A 117 14.87 7.66 9.40
C VAL A 117 13.37 7.44 9.55
N VAL A 118 12.92 6.19 9.39
CA VAL A 118 11.50 5.84 9.55
C VAL A 118 10.97 6.26 10.93
N ARG A 119 11.72 5.99 12.01
CA ARG A 119 11.34 6.40 13.37
C ARG A 119 11.20 7.92 13.51
N SER A 120 12.21 8.67 13.07
CA SER A 120 12.24 10.13 13.19
C SER A 120 11.15 10.81 12.36
N VAL A 121 10.78 10.26 11.21
CA VAL A 121 9.66 10.78 10.42
C VAL A 121 8.32 10.43 11.07
N ILE A 122 8.17 9.21 11.59
CA ILE A 122 6.92 8.76 12.22
C ILE A 122 6.61 9.51 13.52
N ASN A 123 7.61 9.76 14.37
CA ASN A 123 7.42 10.56 15.59
C ASN A 123 7.41 12.08 15.34
N GLY A 124 7.65 12.51 14.09
CA GLY A 124 7.59 13.91 13.67
C GLY A 124 8.85 14.74 13.97
N SER A 125 9.91 14.15 14.52
CA SER A 125 11.18 14.85 14.75
C SER A 125 11.96 15.14 13.47
N ASN A 126 11.62 14.46 12.36
CA ASN A 126 12.14 14.69 11.02
C ASN A 126 10.97 14.96 10.04
N ASN A 127 11.06 16.06 9.29
CA ASN A 127 10.09 16.44 8.27
C ASN A 127 10.75 16.80 6.94
N ASP A 128 11.99 16.36 6.74
CA ASP A 128 12.68 16.50 5.46
C ASP A 128 11.85 15.85 4.33
N PRO A 129 11.63 16.53 3.18
CA PRO A 129 10.82 16.00 2.08
C PRO A 129 11.27 14.63 1.57
N ARG A 130 12.59 14.42 1.46
CA ARG A 130 13.17 13.17 0.99
C ARG A 130 12.88 12.05 1.97
N ASP A 131 13.13 12.29 3.26
CA ASP A 131 12.90 11.28 4.30
C ASP A 131 11.43 10.96 4.51
N ARG A 132 10.54 11.94 4.29
CA ARG A 132 9.08 11.72 4.28
C ARG A 132 8.66 10.72 3.20
N LEU A 133 9.10 10.90 1.96
CA LEU A 133 8.77 9.97 0.89
C LEU A 133 9.43 8.60 1.12
N LEU A 134 10.71 8.58 1.51
CA LEU A 134 11.40 7.32 1.82
C LEU A 134 10.65 6.54 2.89
N THR A 135 10.22 7.20 3.97
CA THR A 135 9.47 6.55 5.05
C THR A 135 8.16 5.95 4.57
N VAL A 136 7.39 6.70 3.76
CA VAL A 136 6.15 6.21 3.16
C VAL A 136 6.41 4.97 2.30
N LEU A 137 7.40 5.03 1.40
CA LEU A 137 7.69 3.93 0.49
C LEU A 137 8.27 2.70 1.21
N MET A 138 9.04 2.92 2.29
CA MET A 138 9.57 1.85 3.13
C MET A 138 8.45 1.10 3.87
N ILE A 139 7.43 1.81 4.36
CA ILE A 139 6.25 1.19 4.97
C ILE A 139 5.49 0.34 3.94
N VAL A 140 5.28 0.87 2.73
CA VAL A 140 4.64 0.14 1.62
C VAL A 140 5.45 -1.11 1.23
N TRP A 141 6.78 -1.01 1.16
CA TRP A 141 7.69 -2.14 0.97
C TRP A 141 7.55 -3.20 2.07
N ARG A 142 7.45 -2.80 3.34
CA ARG A 142 7.20 -3.73 4.44
C ARG A 142 5.84 -4.40 4.35
N PHE A 143 4.80 -3.72 3.87
CA PHE A 143 3.51 -4.37 3.62
C PHE A 143 3.62 -5.47 2.58
N ARG A 144 4.33 -5.24 1.46
CA ARG A 144 4.59 -6.29 0.46
C ARG A 144 5.32 -7.47 1.07
N ASN A 145 6.36 -7.20 1.85
CA ASN A 145 7.16 -8.26 2.45
C ASN A 145 6.45 -9.02 3.56
N ASN A 146 5.51 -8.39 4.26
CA ASN A 146 4.79 -9.04 5.36
C ASN A 146 3.47 -9.69 4.91
N LEU A 147 2.96 -9.40 3.70
CA LEU A 147 1.60 -9.76 3.25
C LEU A 147 1.23 -11.24 3.40
N PHE A 148 2.16 -12.15 3.11
CA PHE A 148 1.95 -13.60 3.17
C PHE A 148 2.88 -14.33 4.17
N HIS A 149 3.53 -13.59 5.07
CA HIS A 149 4.48 -14.20 6.01
C HIS A 149 3.78 -14.75 7.27
N GLY A 150 3.50 -16.06 7.25
CA GLY A 150 3.14 -16.85 8.43
C GLY A 150 1.89 -17.71 8.23
N GLU A 151 1.71 -18.70 9.12
CA GLU A 151 0.58 -19.64 9.08
C GLU A 151 -0.79 -18.98 9.38
N LYS A 152 -0.81 -17.69 9.74
CA LYS A 152 -2.00 -16.94 10.19
C LYS A 152 -2.26 -15.67 9.38
N TRP A 153 -1.84 -15.63 8.12
CA TRP A 153 -1.96 -14.47 7.23
C TRP A 153 -3.37 -13.87 7.22
N ALA A 154 -4.43 -14.68 7.21
CA ALA A 154 -5.81 -14.18 7.23
C ALA A 154 -6.19 -13.37 8.49
N TYR A 155 -5.70 -13.76 9.67
CA TYR A 155 -5.90 -12.99 10.91
C TYR A 155 -5.10 -11.68 10.92
N GLN A 156 -3.98 -11.65 10.19
CA GLN A 156 -3.15 -10.44 10.07
C GLN A 156 -3.72 -9.43 9.07
N LEU A 157 -4.63 -9.87 8.20
CA LEU A 157 -5.29 -9.04 7.19
C LEU A 157 -6.53 -8.31 7.72
N GLU A 158 -7.13 -8.79 8.81
CA GLU A 158 -8.23 -8.09 9.48
C GLU A 158 -7.77 -6.72 10.00
N GLY A 159 -8.52 -5.67 9.67
CA GLY A 159 -8.17 -4.29 10.03
C GLY A 159 -7.01 -3.69 9.22
N GLN A 160 -6.62 -4.31 8.11
CA GLN A 160 -5.59 -3.77 7.21
C GLN A 160 -6.16 -2.94 6.05
N LEU A 161 -7.50 -2.84 5.92
CA LEU A 161 -8.13 -2.06 4.85
C LEU A 161 -7.47 -0.69 4.65
N SER A 162 -7.38 0.12 5.71
CA SER A 162 -6.77 1.45 5.63
C SER A 162 -5.27 1.41 5.25
N ASN A 163 -4.52 0.40 5.70
CA ASN A 163 -3.12 0.24 5.30
C ASN A 163 -2.98 0.04 3.79
N PHE A 164 -3.79 -0.87 3.23
CA PHE A 164 -3.75 -1.14 1.79
C PHE A 164 -4.39 -0.03 0.97
N THR A 165 -5.42 0.66 1.46
CA THR A 165 -5.96 1.86 0.80
C THR A 165 -4.90 2.95 0.67
N HIS A 166 -4.18 3.27 1.74
CA HIS A 166 -3.11 4.26 1.69
C HIS A 166 -1.90 3.79 0.86
N ALA A 167 -1.52 2.51 0.97
CA ALA A 167 -0.46 1.95 0.13
C ALA A 167 -0.81 1.99 -1.37
N ASN A 168 -2.06 1.70 -1.74
CA ASN A 168 -2.56 1.81 -3.11
C ASN A 168 -2.49 3.26 -3.60
N SER A 169 -2.94 4.21 -2.79
CA SER A 169 -2.85 5.65 -3.11
C SER A 169 -1.41 6.08 -3.39
N VAL A 170 -0.46 5.67 -2.53
CA VAL A 170 0.96 5.94 -2.70
C VAL A 170 1.49 5.35 -4.02
N LEU A 171 1.20 4.07 -4.29
CA LEU A 171 1.69 3.39 -5.50
C LEU A 171 1.11 4.01 -6.77
N MET A 172 -0.18 4.37 -6.79
CA MET A 172 -0.79 5.05 -7.94
C MET A 172 -0.10 6.39 -8.23
N ARG A 173 0.13 7.22 -7.20
CA ARG A 173 0.81 8.52 -7.37
C ARG A 173 2.26 8.37 -7.85
N LEU A 174 2.98 7.38 -7.32
CA LEU A 174 4.34 7.07 -7.78
C LEU A 174 4.36 6.61 -9.24
N LEU A 175 3.39 5.78 -9.64
CA LEU A 175 3.26 5.30 -11.01
C LEU A 175 2.88 6.41 -11.99
N GLU A 176 1.94 7.28 -11.63
CA GLU A 176 1.55 8.45 -12.42
C GLU A 176 2.72 9.41 -12.66
N ARG A 177 3.58 9.56 -11.65
CA ARG A 177 4.68 10.53 -11.69
C ARG A 177 5.97 9.98 -12.27
N HIS A 178 6.30 8.72 -12.00
CA HIS A 178 7.61 8.14 -12.27
C HIS A 178 7.55 6.84 -13.09
N GLY A 179 6.35 6.30 -13.34
CA GLY A 179 6.18 5.17 -14.23
C GLY A 179 6.22 5.58 -15.71
N GLN A 180 6.51 4.64 -16.59
CA GLN A 180 6.40 4.83 -18.03
C GLN A 180 4.97 4.49 -18.50
N LEU A 181 3.97 5.05 -17.82
CA LEU A 181 2.59 4.93 -18.27
C LEU A 181 2.47 5.76 -19.54
N ALA A 182 2.17 5.12 -20.67
CA ALA A 182 2.03 5.81 -21.95
C ALA A 182 1.05 6.98 -21.80
N ALA A 183 1.53 8.18 -22.14
CA ALA A 183 0.74 9.40 -22.21
C ALA A 183 -0.22 9.37 -23.41
#